data_AF-A0A828RYI6-F1
#
_entry.id   AF-A0A828RYI6-F1
#
_cell.length_a   1.000
_cell.length_b   1.000
_cell.length_c   1.000
_cell.angle_alpha   90.00
_cell.angle_beta   90.00
_cell.angle_gamma   90.00
#
_symmetry.space_group_name_H-M   'P 1'
#
loop_
_entity.id
_entity.type
_entity.pdbx_description
1 polymer ?
#
loop_
_entity_poly.entity_id
_entity_poly.type
_entity_poly.pdbx_seq_one_letter_code
_entity_poly.pdbx_strand_id
1 'polypeptide(L)'
;LDYSGVTLNDDTIEACFSGSGAVGLLGDFSSPSRFTRLAFLKNYACKGKNEIEAVTYMFQTFKNVQIPMGIVEVGEDKTITKHDSGVVLFDYTIYTAVMCSESLRYYWVSYQNMRIQCVDMNPLIEKKQAVQFELNPVNDIKYLN
;
A
#
# COMPACT_ATOMS: atom_id res chain seq x y z
N LEU A 1 -13.17 -4.66 16.67
CA LEU A 1 -12.17 -3.97 17.50
C LEU A 1 -12.75 -2.76 18.21
N ASP A 2 -13.88 -2.20 17.77
CA ASP A 2 -14.45 -1.02 18.43
C ASP A 2 -15.05 -1.36 19.80
N TYR A 3 -14.82 -0.49 20.78
CA TYR A 3 -15.38 -0.60 22.13
C TYR A 3 -16.46 0.47 22.30
N SER A 4 -17.56 0.14 22.98
CA SER A 4 -18.66 1.07 23.23
C SER A 4 -18.39 2.08 24.35
N GLY A 5 -17.43 1.79 25.23
CA GLY A 5 -17.07 2.62 26.38
C GLY A 5 -16.30 1.83 27.44
N VAL A 6 -15.93 2.49 28.54
CA VAL A 6 -15.30 1.88 29.70
C VAL A 6 -16.01 2.33 30.98
N THR A 7 -16.25 1.40 31.91
CA THR A 7 -16.82 1.71 33.23
C THR A 7 -15.70 1.73 34.28
N LEU A 8 -15.61 2.83 35.03
CA LEU A 8 -14.63 3.04 36.10
C LEU A 8 -15.36 3.51 37.35
N ASN A 9 -15.30 2.73 38.44
CA ASN A 9 -15.90 3.06 39.74
C ASN A 9 -17.34 3.63 39.63
N ASP A 10 -18.20 2.91 38.90
CA ASP A 10 -19.61 3.23 38.63
C ASP A 10 -19.89 4.36 37.60
N ASP A 11 -18.86 5.04 37.11
CA ASP A 11 -18.99 5.99 36.00
C ASP A 11 -18.70 5.33 34.64
N THR A 12 -19.62 5.47 33.69
CA THR A 12 -19.43 5.00 32.30
C THR A 12 -18.94 6.14 31.42
N ILE A 13 -17.80 5.94 30.78
CA ILE A 13 -17.25 6.81 29.74
C ILE A 13 -17.56 6.16 28.39
N GLU A 14 -18.49 6.74 27.65
CA GLU A 14 -18.84 6.27 26.30
C GLU A 14 -17.71 6.59 25.30
N ALA A 15 -17.56 5.73 24.29
CA ALA A 15 -16.66 6.03 23.19
C ALA A 15 -17.22 7.17 22.34
N CYS A 16 -16.47 8.26 22.20
CA CYS A 16 -16.90 9.42 21.43
C CYS A 16 -16.92 9.18 19.91
N PHE A 17 -16.18 8.18 19.41
CA PHE A 17 -16.00 7.91 17.98
C PHE A 17 -15.75 6.42 17.71
N SER A 18 -16.07 5.98 16.50
CA SER A 18 -15.69 4.65 16.01
C SER A 18 -14.20 4.57 15.67
N GLY A 19 -13.61 3.38 15.81
CA GLY A 19 -12.21 3.11 15.44
C GLY A 19 -11.20 3.29 16.59
N SER A 20 -11.69 3.45 17.82
CA SER A 20 -10.85 3.59 19.02
C SER A 20 -10.16 2.29 19.44
N GLY A 21 -10.58 1.16 18.87
CA GLY A 21 -10.07 -0.18 19.16
C GLY A 21 -8.58 -0.41 18.94
N ALA A 22 -7.91 0.47 18.18
CA ALA A 22 -6.49 0.39 17.87
C ALA A 22 -5.69 1.60 18.38
N VAL A 23 -6.22 2.36 19.36
CA VAL A 23 -5.48 3.45 20.02
C VAL A 23 -4.14 2.92 20.52
N GLY A 24 -3.06 3.62 20.19
CA GLY A 24 -1.68 3.22 20.50
C GLY A 24 -0.95 2.51 19.35
N LEU A 25 -1.60 2.21 18.23
CA LEU A 25 -0.93 1.69 17.04
C LEU A 25 0.09 2.71 16.50
N LEU A 26 1.31 2.24 16.19
CA LEU A 26 2.42 3.10 15.77
C LEU A 26 2.15 3.77 14.41
N GLY A 27 2.25 5.10 14.35
CA GLY A 27 1.86 5.91 13.18
C GLY A 27 3.01 6.40 12.28
N ASP A 28 4.26 6.29 12.69
CA ASP A 28 5.42 6.77 11.92
C ASP A 28 5.78 5.87 10.72
N PHE A 29 6.69 6.30 9.86
CA PHE A 29 7.06 5.58 8.63
C PHE A 29 8.26 4.63 8.77
N SER A 30 8.79 4.45 9.99
CA SER A 30 9.87 3.49 10.23
C SER A 30 9.45 2.06 9.86
N SER A 31 10.43 1.23 9.52
CA SER A 31 10.18 -0.17 9.15
C SER A 31 9.44 -0.97 10.24
N PRO A 32 9.79 -0.86 11.55
CA PRO A 32 9.03 -1.53 12.62
C PRO A 32 7.57 -1.08 12.72
N SER A 33 7.31 0.23 12.59
CA SER A 33 5.94 0.77 12.65
C SER A 33 5.11 0.33 11.45
N ARG A 34 5.67 0.37 10.24
CA ARG A 34 5.01 -0.15 9.02
C ARG A 34 4.73 -1.65 9.13
N PHE A 35 5.68 -2.45 9.63
CA PHE A 35 5.47 -3.88 9.86
C PHE A 35 4.33 -4.12 10.85
N THR A 36 4.35 -3.43 12.00
CA THR A 36 3.33 -3.57 13.05
C THR A 36 1.94 -3.21 12.53
N ARG A 37 1.81 -2.10 11.80
CA ARG A 37 0.54 -1.71 11.16
C ARG A 37 0.03 -2.76 10.18
N LEU A 38 0.89 -3.26 9.28
CA LEU A 38 0.46 -4.27 8.30
C LEU A 38 0.12 -5.61 8.95
N ALA A 39 0.90 -6.06 9.93
CA ALA A 39 0.60 -7.30 10.65
C ALA A 39 -0.74 -7.22 11.38
N PHE A 40 -1.00 -6.08 12.03
CA PHE A 40 -2.27 -5.79 12.68
C PHE A 40 -3.41 -5.78 11.67
N LEU A 41 -3.29 -5.01 10.58
CA LEU A 41 -4.33 -4.92 9.55
C LEU A 41 -4.60 -6.28 8.90
N LYS A 42 -3.57 -7.07 8.58
CA LYS A 42 -3.73 -8.43 8.04
C LYS A 42 -4.58 -9.32 8.94
N ASN A 43 -4.42 -9.20 10.25
CA ASN A 43 -5.13 -10.04 11.22
C ASN A 43 -6.62 -9.70 11.33
N TYR A 44 -6.98 -8.42 11.17
CA TYR A 44 -8.34 -7.93 11.39
C TYR A 44 -9.11 -7.55 10.10
N ALA A 45 -8.42 -7.39 8.98
CA ALA A 45 -9.05 -7.07 7.71
C ALA A 45 -9.87 -8.25 7.18
N CYS A 46 -10.96 -7.92 6.49
CA CYS A 46 -11.77 -8.93 5.80
C CYS A 46 -10.99 -9.50 4.60
N LYS A 47 -11.19 -10.81 4.36
CA LYS A 47 -10.70 -11.46 3.14
C LYS A 47 -11.64 -11.14 1.97
N GLY A 48 -11.08 -10.90 0.80
CA GLY A 48 -11.87 -10.82 -0.44
C GLY A 48 -12.48 -12.19 -0.78
N LYS A 49 -13.67 -12.19 -1.37
CA LYS A 49 -14.41 -13.41 -1.77
C LYS A 49 -13.87 -14.01 -3.08
N ASN A 50 -13.15 -13.20 -3.86
CA ASN A 50 -12.51 -13.59 -5.11
C ASN A 50 -11.22 -12.79 -5.31
N GLU A 51 -10.46 -13.12 -6.35
CA GLU A 51 -9.18 -12.48 -6.68
C GLU A 51 -9.29 -10.96 -6.80
N ILE A 52 -10.28 -10.44 -7.53
CA ILE A 52 -10.43 -8.99 -7.75
C ILE A 52 -10.71 -8.24 -6.45
N GLU A 53 -11.59 -8.78 -5.61
CA GLU A 53 -11.89 -8.20 -4.29
C GLU A 53 -10.67 -8.29 -3.37
N ALA A 54 -9.94 -9.42 -3.38
CA ALA A 54 -8.72 -9.59 -2.58
C ALA A 54 -7.62 -8.61 -3.01
N VAL A 55 -7.37 -8.46 -4.31
CA VAL A 55 -6.44 -7.47 -4.88
C VAL A 55 -6.84 -6.06 -4.44
N THR A 56 -8.13 -5.73 -4.56
CA THR A 56 -8.65 -4.42 -4.13
C THR A 56 -8.39 -4.17 -2.64
N TYR A 57 -8.72 -5.13 -1.77
CA TYR A 57 -8.52 -5.01 -0.32
C TYR A 57 -7.05 -4.95 0.08
N MET A 58 -6.18 -5.67 -0.62
CA MET A 58 -4.72 -5.58 -0.43
C MET A 58 -4.22 -4.18 -0.77
N PHE A 59 -4.63 -3.59 -1.90
CA PHE A 59 -4.26 -2.21 -2.23
C PHE A 59 -4.77 -1.20 -1.19
N GLN A 60 -6.01 -1.33 -0.69
CA GLN A 60 -6.50 -0.46 0.39
C GLN A 60 -5.70 -0.66 1.69
N THR A 61 -5.31 -1.90 2.00
CA THR A 61 -4.49 -2.21 3.18
C THR A 61 -3.10 -1.57 3.06
N PHE A 62 -2.44 -1.71 1.91
CA PHE A 62 -1.10 -1.19 1.70
C PHE A 62 -1.00 0.34 1.75
N LYS A 63 -2.09 1.08 1.48
CA LYS A 63 -2.13 2.54 1.69
C LYS A 63 -1.74 2.96 3.11
N ASN A 64 -1.94 2.12 4.13
CA ASN A 64 -1.58 2.42 5.52
C ASN A 64 -0.06 2.47 5.78
N VAL A 65 0.75 2.02 4.82
CA VAL A 65 2.22 2.03 4.91
C VAL A 65 2.90 2.63 3.69
N GLN A 66 2.12 3.17 2.75
CA GLN A 66 2.68 3.97 1.67
C GLN A 66 3.29 5.23 2.28
N ILE A 67 4.47 5.61 1.79
CA ILE A 67 5.17 6.82 2.18
C ILE A 67 4.83 7.91 1.15
N PRO A 68 4.06 8.95 1.52
CA PRO A 68 3.83 10.11 0.68
C PRO A 68 5.13 10.87 0.39
N MET A 69 5.22 11.47 -0.80
CA MET A 69 6.33 12.38 -1.11
C MET A 69 6.42 13.50 -0.08
N GLY A 70 7.62 13.78 0.41
CA GLY A 70 7.92 14.92 1.29
C GLY A 70 7.91 14.64 2.79
N ILE A 71 7.39 13.49 3.25
CA ILE A 71 7.29 13.21 4.70
C ILE A 71 8.53 12.53 5.29
N VAL A 72 9.34 11.87 4.46
CA VAL A 72 10.62 11.25 4.86
C VAL A 72 11.74 11.87 4.03
N GLU A 73 12.49 12.78 4.64
CA GLU A 73 13.68 13.37 4.03
C GLU A 73 14.90 12.50 4.32
N VAL A 74 15.68 12.23 3.27
CA VAL A 74 16.87 11.36 3.32
C VAL A 74 18.17 12.12 3.08
N GLY A 75 18.09 13.46 3.00
CA GLY A 75 19.24 14.37 2.90
C GLY A 75 19.96 14.37 1.55
N GLU A 76 20.87 15.34 1.39
CA GLU A 76 21.70 15.52 0.19
C GLU A 76 22.87 14.51 0.12
N ASP A 77 23.21 13.85 1.24
CA ASP A 77 24.38 12.98 1.37
C ASP A 77 24.13 11.55 0.85
N LYS A 78 23.59 11.46 -0.37
CA LYS A 78 23.54 10.19 -1.10
C LYS A 78 24.81 10.06 -1.91
N THR A 79 25.41 8.87 -1.89
CA THR A 79 26.43 8.49 -2.88
C THR A 79 25.75 8.38 -4.25
N ILE A 80 25.52 9.53 -4.91
CA ILE A 80 24.96 9.60 -6.25
C ILE A 80 26.02 9.04 -7.20
N THR A 81 25.74 7.85 -7.72
CA THR A 81 26.52 7.21 -8.76
C THR A 81 26.21 7.84 -10.11
N LYS A 82 27.09 7.63 -11.11
CA LYS A 82 26.84 8.04 -12.50
C LYS A 82 25.59 7.41 -13.15
N HIS A 83 24.98 6.43 -12.48
CA HIS A 83 23.77 5.74 -12.95
C HIS A 83 22.49 6.30 -12.31
N ASP A 84 22.63 7.14 -11.29
CA ASP A 84 21.50 7.74 -10.62
C ASP A 84 20.99 8.95 -11.42
N SER A 85 19.71 8.92 -11.76
CA SER A 85 19.02 10.00 -12.45
C SER A 85 17.67 10.25 -11.78
N GLY A 86 17.25 11.51 -11.68
CA GLY A 86 16.00 11.87 -11.01
C GLY A 86 16.00 11.62 -9.49
N VAL A 87 17.17 11.66 -8.84
CA VAL A 87 17.28 11.50 -7.39
C VAL A 87 16.54 12.64 -6.69
N VAL A 88 15.56 12.28 -5.87
CA VAL A 88 14.87 13.20 -4.98
C VAL A 88 15.39 13.05 -3.54
N LEU A 89 15.28 14.13 -2.77
CA LEU A 89 15.69 14.19 -1.37
C LEU A 89 14.73 13.46 -0.41
N PHE A 90 13.69 12.81 -0.95
CA PHE A 90 12.67 12.14 -0.17
C PHE A 90 12.63 10.64 -0.47
N ASP A 91 12.37 9.84 0.56
CA ASP A 91 11.91 8.47 0.38
C ASP A 91 10.37 8.50 0.21
N TYR A 92 9.88 7.70 -0.73
CA TYR A 92 8.46 7.61 -1.03
C TYR A 92 8.13 6.28 -1.70
N THR A 93 6.86 5.87 -1.65
CA THR A 93 6.43 4.64 -2.31
C THR A 93 6.27 4.84 -3.81
N ILE A 94 7.24 4.38 -4.60
CA ILE A 94 7.23 4.50 -6.07
C ILE A 94 6.06 3.73 -6.71
N TYR A 95 5.81 2.50 -6.24
CA TYR A 95 4.71 1.67 -6.71
C TYR A 95 4.29 0.66 -5.63
N THR A 96 3.12 0.06 -5.79
CA THR A 96 2.64 -1.07 -4.98
C THR A 96 2.19 -2.17 -5.92
N ALA A 97 2.49 -3.42 -5.59
CA ALA A 97 2.13 -4.57 -6.41
C ALA A 97 1.48 -5.69 -5.60
N VAL A 98 0.64 -6.46 -6.27
CA VAL A 98 -0.05 -7.65 -5.75
C VAL A 98 0.05 -8.75 -6.80
N MET A 99 0.29 -9.99 -6.36
CA MET A 99 0.37 -11.15 -7.25
C MET A 99 -0.64 -12.21 -6.80
N CYS A 100 -1.29 -12.85 -7.78
CA CYS A 100 -2.08 -14.06 -7.53
C CYS A 100 -1.35 -15.26 -8.13
N SER A 101 -0.99 -16.21 -7.27
CA SER A 101 -0.28 -17.43 -7.64
C SER A 101 -1.12 -18.40 -8.46
N GLU A 102 -2.44 -18.39 -8.29
CA GLU A 102 -3.37 -19.31 -8.91
C GLU A 102 -3.72 -18.88 -10.33
N SER A 103 -3.93 -17.58 -10.56
CA SER A 103 -4.23 -17.02 -11.88
C SER A 103 -2.98 -16.64 -12.66
N LEU A 104 -1.82 -16.58 -12.00
CA LEU A 104 -0.56 -16.06 -12.54
C LEU A 104 -0.70 -14.61 -13.05
N ARG A 105 -1.42 -13.77 -12.30
CA ARG A 105 -1.58 -12.35 -12.60
C ARG A 105 -0.75 -11.47 -11.67
N TYR A 106 -0.15 -10.45 -12.26
CA TYR A 106 0.65 -9.43 -11.58
C TYR A 106 -0.05 -8.08 -11.71
N TYR A 107 -0.46 -7.51 -10.57
CA TYR A 107 -1.18 -6.24 -10.48
C TYR A 107 -0.28 -5.16 -9.89
N TRP A 108 -0.38 -3.92 -10.36
CA TRP A 108 0.32 -2.79 -9.76
C TRP A 108 -0.42 -1.45 -9.91
N VAL A 109 -0.04 -0.52 -9.05
CA VAL A 109 -0.28 0.93 -9.19
C VAL A 109 1.04 1.65 -8.99
N SER A 110 1.26 2.77 -9.66
CA SER A 110 2.42 3.62 -9.42
C SER A 110 2.03 4.85 -8.59
N TYR A 111 3.00 5.59 -8.09
CA TYR A 111 2.75 6.82 -7.32
C TYR A 111 1.89 7.82 -8.11
N GLN A 112 2.14 7.95 -9.41
CA GLN A 112 1.44 8.88 -10.29
C GLN A 112 0.20 8.23 -10.93
N ASN A 113 0.21 6.93 -11.22
CA ASN A 113 -0.94 6.23 -11.79
C ASN A 113 -1.59 5.28 -10.77
N MET A 114 -2.67 5.76 -10.15
CA MET A 114 -3.43 4.99 -9.17
C MET A 114 -4.43 4.00 -9.78
N ARG A 115 -4.54 3.92 -11.12
CA ARG A 115 -5.35 2.89 -11.77
C ARG A 115 -4.61 1.56 -11.67
N ILE A 116 -5.28 0.53 -11.16
CA ILE A 116 -4.73 -0.83 -11.10
C ILE A 116 -4.47 -1.31 -12.54
N GLN A 117 -3.22 -1.62 -12.83
CA GLN A 117 -2.74 -2.25 -14.04
C GLN A 117 -2.49 -3.73 -13.76
N CYS A 118 -2.61 -4.58 -14.78
CA CYS A 118 -2.48 -6.03 -14.65
C CYS A 118 -1.79 -6.62 -15.87
N VAL A 119 -0.89 -7.58 -15.62
CA VAL A 119 -0.33 -8.48 -16.63
C VAL A 119 -0.75 -9.90 -16.28
N ASP A 120 -1.31 -10.59 -17.28
CA ASP A 120 -1.53 -12.03 -17.23
C ASP A 120 -0.25 -12.73 -17.72
N MET A 121 0.35 -13.56 -16.87
CA MET A 121 1.62 -14.22 -17.18
C MET A 121 1.41 -15.49 -18.02
N ASN A 122 0.20 -16.05 -18.12
CA ASN A 122 -0.03 -17.30 -18.85
C ASN A 122 0.45 -17.24 -20.31
N PRO A 123 0.19 -16.16 -21.08
CA PRO A 123 0.69 -16.03 -22.46
C PRO A 123 2.21 -15.85 -22.57
N LEU A 124 2.90 -15.61 -21.45
CA LEU A 124 4.32 -15.29 -21.41
C LEU A 124 5.20 -16.49 -21.03
N ILE A 125 4.63 -17.56 -20.49
CA ILE A 125 5.38 -18.73 -19.98
C ILE A 125 6.27 -19.36 -21.08
N GLU A 126 5.77 -19.42 -22.31
CA GLU A 126 6.49 -20.04 -23.44
C GLU A 126 7.49 -19.10 -24.13
N LYS A 127 7.59 -17.84 -23.69
CA LYS A 127 8.50 -16.87 -24.30
C LYS A 127 9.94 -17.18 -23.89
N LYS A 128 10.80 -17.34 -24.90
CA LYS A 128 12.25 -17.60 -24.70
C LYS A 128 13.08 -16.34 -24.45
N GLN A 129 12.45 -15.17 -24.44
CA GLN A 129 13.09 -13.87 -24.24
C GLN A 129 12.32 -13.11 -23.16
N ALA A 130 13.04 -12.26 -22.43
CA ALA A 130 12.43 -11.39 -21.44
C ALA A 130 11.40 -10.46 -22.10
N VAL A 131 10.23 -10.34 -21.47
CA VAL A 131 9.17 -9.41 -21.87
C VAL A 131 9.13 -8.30 -20.82
N GLN A 132 9.19 -7.06 -21.28
CA GLN A 132 9.15 -5.88 -20.42
C GLN A 132 7.83 -5.13 -20.62
N PHE A 133 7.23 -4.73 -19.50
CA PHE A 133 6.08 -3.83 -19.47
C PHE A 133 6.50 -2.57 -18.73
N GLU A 134 6.20 -1.41 -19.31
CA GLU A 134 6.46 -0.13 -18.67
C GLU A 134 5.56 0.05 -17.44
N LEU A 135 6.11 0.64 -16.37
CA LEU A 135 5.35 0.93 -15.15
C LEU A 135 4.16 1.89 -15.42
N ASN A 136 4.27 2.68 -16.49
CA ASN A 136 3.31 3.68 -16.96
C ASN A 136 2.93 4.69 -15.86
N PRO A 137 3.80 5.67 -15.59
CA PRO A 137 3.58 6.67 -14.55
C PRO A 137 2.59 7.78 -14.98
N VAL A 138 1.98 7.71 -16.16
CA VAL A 138 1.04 8.75 -16.60
C VAL A 138 -0.27 8.64 -15.79
N ASN A 139 -0.73 9.77 -15.24
CA ASN A 139 -2.02 9.86 -14.56
C ASN A 139 -3.16 9.41 -15.50
N ASP A 140 -3.97 8.44 -15.05
CA ASP A 140 -5.15 7.97 -15.77
C ASP A 140 -6.43 8.53 -15.12
N ILE A 141 -6.67 9.82 -15.34
CA ILE A 141 -7.83 10.54 -14.82
C ILE A 141 -8.97 10.43 -15.83
N LYS A 142 -10.09 9.84 -15.40
CA LYS A 142 -11.32 9.78 -16.20
C LYS A 142 -12.07 11.12 -16.13
N TYR A 143 -11.99 11.91 -17.19
CA TYR A 143 -12.87 13.08 -17.41
C TYR A 143 -14.26 12.59 -17.83
N LEU A 144 -15.32 13.09 -17.19
CA LEU A 144 -16.69 12.66 -17.43
C LEU A 144 -17.46 13.61 -18.35
N ASN A 145 -16.81 14.66 -18.82
CA ASN A 145 -17.33 15.72 -19.67
C ASN A 145 -16.31 16.12 -20.74
#